data_AF-R5ZMN0-F1
#
_entry.id   AF-R5ZMN0-F1
#
_cell.length_a   1.000
_cell.length_b   1.000
_cell.length_c   1.000
_cell.angle_alpha   90.00
_cell.angle_beta   90.00
_cell.angle_gamma   90.00
#
_symmetry.space_group_name_H-M   'P 1'
#
loop_
_entity.id
_entity.type
_entity.pdbx_description
1 polymer ?
#
loop_
_entity_poly.entity_id
_entity_poly.type
_entity_poly.pdbx_seq_one_letter_code
_entity_poly.pdbx_strand_id
1 'polypeptide(L)'
;MRGARVLALDPGYRTGCKVAVMDETGKLLDHGVVYPTKPRHDVAGAKRELARLVKKDGVNTIVIGNGTASRETEEVVSEFIAEQAPSLRYTIVNEAGASVYSASELASQEYPDLDVTVRGAMSLGRRLQDPLAELVKIPPQSIGVGQYQHDLDQAELSRTLGHVVEDVVNRVGVDVNTASASLLGYVSGITPSVAKNIVAYREENGAFTDRRQLKKVPKLGPKAYLNAAGFLRISGGKNPLDAH
;
A
#
# COMPACT_ATOMS: atom_id res chain seq x y z
N MET A 1 1.40 10.47 0.25
CA MET A 1 2.11 11.67 0.76
C MET A 1 3.61 11.51 0.46
N ARG A 2 4.23 12.39 -0.35
CA ARG A 2 5.67 12.28 -0.67
C ARG A 2 6.52 12.61 0.57
N GLY A 3 7.54 11.80 0.86
CA GLY A 3 8.47 12.04 1.97
C GLY A 3 7.99 11.58 3.36
N ALA A 4 6.87 10.86 3.44
CA ALA A 4 6.36 10.37 4.71
C ALA A 4 7.14 9.12 5.16
N ARG A 5 7.84 9.21 6.30
CA ARG A 5 8.35 8.06 7.05
C ARG A 5 7.31 7.68 8.08
N VAL A 6 6.72 6.51 7.92
CA VAL A 6 5.46 6.15 8.55
C VAL A 6 5.68 5.11 9.64
N LEU A 7 5.13 5.36 10.82
CA LEU A 7 4.88 4.33 11.83
C LEU A 7 3.40 3.95 11.73
N ALA A 8 3.13 2.75 11.21
CA ALA A 8 1.79 2.22 11.05
C ALA A 8 1.41 1.33 12.25
N LEU A 9 0.22 1.57 12.76
CA LEU A 9 -0.41 0.86 13.86
C LEU A 9 -1.63 0.12 13.33
N ASP A 10 -1.63 -1.20 13.47
CA ASP A 10 -2.79 -2.07 13.27
C ASP A 10 -3.35 -2.44 14.65
N PRO A 11 -4.41 -1.74 15.11
CA PRO A 11 -4.94 -1.87 16.47
C PRO A 11 -5.44 -3.28 16.80
N GLY A 12 -5.48 -3.57 18.10
CA GLY A 12 -5.98 -4.85 18.59
C GLY A 12 -5.98 -4.89 20.11
N TYR A 13 -6.91 -5.66 20.68
CA TYR A 13 -7.02 -5.86 22.13
C TYR A 13 -6.08 -6.99 22.59
N ARG A 14 -6.52 -8.25 22.46
CA ARG A 14 -5.84 -9.43 23.02
C ARG A 14 -4.48 -9.70 22.37
N THR A 15 -4.38 -9.53 21.07
CA THR A 15 -3.14 -9.78 20.29
C THR A 15 -2.20 -8.57 20.27
N GLY A 16 -2.59 -7.46 20.90
CA GLY A 16 -1.87 -6.20 20.87
C GLY A 16 -2.06 -5.42 19.56
N CYS A 17 -1.45 -4.24 19.53
CA CYS A 17 -1.38 -3.38 18.36
C CYS A 17 -0.07 -3.64 17.64
N LYS A 18 -0.15 -4.05 16.37
CA LYS A 18 1.02 -4.39 15.57
C LYS A 18 1.59 -3.12 14.97
N VAL A 19 2.92 -3.05 14.93
CA VAL A 19 3.67 -1.87 14.53
C VAL A 19 4.53 -2.22 13.32
N ALA A 20 4.50 -1.38 12.30
CA ALA A 20 5.44 -1.42 11.18
C ALA A 20 5.96 -0.01 10.90
N VAL A 21 7.27 0.14 10.82
CA VAL A 21 7.94 1.40 10.45
C VAL A 21 8.43 1.29 9.02
N MET A 22 8.08 2.27 8.19
CA MET A 22 8.46 2.33 6.79
C MET A 22 9.17 3.62 6.45
N ASP A 23 10.17 3.52 5.57
CA ASP A 23 10.79 4.70 4.96
C ASP A 23 9.87 5.34 3.91
N GLU A 24 10.34 6.43 3.29
CA GLU A 24 9.59 7.22 2.30
C GLU A 24 9.21 6.44 1.04
N THR A 25 9.85 5.29 0.80
CA THR A 25 9.60 4.41 -0.34
C THR A 25 8.64 3.26 0.01
N GLY A 26 8.25 3.15 1.29
CA GLY A 26 7.41 2.07 1.79
C GLY A 26 8.20 0.81 2.17
N LYS A 27 9.54 0.87 2.21
CA LYS A 27 10.38 -0.24 2.68
C LYS A 27 10.29 -0.35 4.19
N LEU A 28 10.14 -1.57 4.70
CA LEU A 28 10.12 -1.85 6.14
C LEU A 28 11.51 -1.56 6.77
N LEU A 29 11.51 -0.85 7.89
CA LEU A 29 12.69 -0.51 8.69
C LEU A 29 12.71 -1.22 10.04
N ASP A 30 11.56 -1.30 10.71
CA ASP A 30 11.39 -1.92 12.03
C ASP A 30 9.95 -2.40 12.17
N HIS A 31 9.69 -3.37 13.06
CA HIS A 31 8.35 -3.85 13.35
C HIS A 31 8.26 -4.43 14.76
N GLY A 32 7.05 -4.55 15.29
CA GLY A 32 6.85 -5.09 16.63
C GLY A 32 5.39 -5.14 17.03
N VAL A 33 5.17 -5.34 18.33
CA VAL A 33 3.83 -5.34 18.93
C VAL A 33 3.88 -4.54 20.22
N VAL A 34 2.95 -3.60 20.37
CA VAL A 34 2.73 -2.83 21.60
C VAL A 34 1.36 -3.16 22.17
N TYR A 35 1.16 -2.91 23.46
CA TYR A 35 -0.07 -3.27 24.16
C TYR A 35 -0.72 -2.06 24.83
N PRO A 36 -1.13 -1.02 24.08
CA PRO A 36 -1.67 0.22 24.63
C PRO A 36 -3.07 0.04 25.26
N THR A 37 -3.80 -1.01 24.86
CA THR A 37 -5.21 -1.22 25.23
C THR A 37 -5.39 -2.46 26.12
N LYS A 38 -6.61 -2.63 26.66
CA LYS A 38 -6.99 -3.83 27.43
C LYS A 38 -6.84 -5.10 26.57
N PRO A 39 -6.49 -6.26 27.16
CA PRO A 39 -6.42 -6.52 28.60
C PRO A 39 -5.08 -6.14 29.26
N ARG A 40 -4.00 -5.99 28.48
CA ARG A 40 -2.67 -5.73 29.06
C ARG A 40 -2.47 -4.28 29.48
N HIS A 41 -3.00 -3.33 28.73
CA HIS A 41 -3.04 -1.89 29.07
C HIS A 41 -1.68 -1.33 29.52
N ASP A 42 -0.62 -1.71 28.79
CA ASP A 42 0.76 -1.28 29.01
C ASP A 42 1.02 0.02 28.24
N VAL A 43 0.32 1.09 28.64
CA VAL A 43 0.39 2.41 28.00
C VAL A 43 1.81 2.99 28.07
N ALA A 44 2.46 2.89 29.23
CA ALA A 44 3.82 3.39 29.41
C ALA A 44 4.85 2.62 28.56
N GLY A 45 4.70 1.29 28.44
CA GLY A 45 5.49 0.48 27.52
C GLY A 45 5.27 0.87 26.06
N ALA A 46 4.02 1.05 25.65
CA ALA A 46 3.68 1.48 24.30
C ALA A 46 4.29 2.86 23.97
N LYS A 47 4.10 3.88 24.82
CA LYS A 47 4.67 5.22 24.61
C LYS A 47 6.20 5.19 24.50
N ARG A 48 6.88 4.41 25.36
CA ARG A 48 8.36 4.25 25.28
C ARG A 48 8.80 3.63 23.96
N GLU A 49 8.10 2.61 23.49
CA GLU A 49 8.42 1.94 22.24
C GLU A 49 8.16 2.84 21.03
N LEU A 50 7.04 3.58 21.03
CA LEU A 50 6.77 4.60 20.01
C LEU A 50 7.88 5.67 19.98
N ALA A 51 8.31 6.18 21.14
CA ALA A 51 9.41 7.14 21.24
C ALA A 51 10.72 6.57 20.64
N ARG A 52 11.03 5.30 20.95
CA ARG A 52 12.21 4.61 20.43
C ARG A 52 12.18 4.54 18.91
N LEU A 53 11.08 4.05 18.34
CA LEU A 53 10.90 3.88 16.89
C LEU A 53 10.93 5.22 16.16
N VAL A 54 10.22 6.22 16.68
CA VAL A 54 10.19 7.57 16.11
C VAL A 54 11.59 8.16 16.00
N LYS A 55 12.38 8.07 17.08
CA LYS A 55 13.74 8.62 17.12
C LYS A 55 14.72 7.81 16.26
N LYS A 56 14.67 6.47 16.35
CA LYS A 56 15.60 5.57 15.64
C LYS A 56 15.45 5.73 14.13
N ASP A 57 14.21 5.73 13.64
CA ASP A 57 13.92 5.61 12.21
C ASP A 57 13.51 6.94 11.57
N GLY A 58 13.50 8.04 12.33
CA GLY A 58 13.17 9.38 11.82
C GLY A 58 11.72 9.48 11.33
N VAL A 59 10.80 8.79 12.01
CA VAL A 59 9.37 8.82 11.68
C VAL A 59 8.87 10.26 11.75
N ASN A 60 8.07 10.65 10.76
CA ASN A 60 7.45 11.97 10.72
C ASN A 60 5.91 11.91 10.71
N THR A 61 5.31 10.73 10.53
CA THR A 61 3.86 10.54 10.53
C THR A 61 3.49 9.19 11.16
N ILE A 62 2.42 9.18 11.97
CA ILE A 62 1.81 7.95 12.50
C ILE A 62 0.53 7.65 11.73
N VAL A 63 0.29 6.38 11.43
CA VAL A 63 -0.93 5.88 10.80
C VAL A 63 -1.60 4.90 11.74
N ILE A 64 -2.92 5.00 11.90
CA ILE A 64 -3.71 4.08 12.73
C ILE A 64 -4.81 3.47 11.87
N GLY A 65 -4.89 2.15 11.82
CA GLY A 65 -6.01 1.45 11.20
C GLY A 65 -7.33 1.75 11.93
N ASN A 66 -8.42 1.89 11.19
CA ASN A 66 -9.74 2.22 11.74
C ASN A 66 -10.54 1.03 12.29
N GLY A 67 -9.86 -0.08 12.62
CA GLY A 67 -10.49 -1.30 13.11
C GLY A 67 -10.75 -1.36 14.59
N THR A 68 -10.73 -2.60 15.07
CA THR A 68 -10.98 -2.95 16.47
C THR A 68 -9.93 -2.32 17.38
N ALA A 69 -10.36 -1.64 18.45
CA ALA A 69 -9.49 -0.93 19.40
C ALA A 69 -8.79 0.33 18.83
N SER A 70 -9.22 0.82 17.66
CA SER A 70 -8.62 2.00 17.02
C SER A 70 -8.74 3.27 17.85
N ARG A 71 -9.92 3.52 18.45
CA ARG A 71 -10.17 4.68 19.31
C ARG A 71 -9.26 4.70 20.54
N GLU A 72 -9.16 3.59 21.26
CA GLU A 72 -8.30 3.51 22.44
C GLU A 72 -6.81 3.60 22.07
N THR A 73 -6.43 3.10 20.90
CA THR A 73 -5.08 3.26 20.36
C THR A 73 -4.80 4.72 20.01
N GLU A 74 -5.76 5.40 19.38
CA GLU A 74 -5.71 6.84 19.04
C GLU A 74 -5.55 7.71 20.29
N GLU A 75 -6.29 7.43 21.36
CA GLU A 75 -6.17 8.14 22.64
C GLU A 75 -4.72 8.09 23.16
N VAL A 76 -4.10 6.91 23.20
CA VAL A 76 -2.71 6.73 23.64
C VAL A 76 -1.71 7.42 22.70
N VAL A 77 -1.93 7.35 21.38
CA VAL A 77 -1.07 8.03 20.39
C VAL A 77 -1.16 9.54 20.51
N SER A 78 -2.36 10.08 20.73
CA SER A 78 -2.59 11.51 20.92
C SER A 78 -1.86 12.03 22.16
N GLU A 79 -1.96 11.32 23.28
CA GLU A 79 -1.21 11.66 24.49
C GLU A 79 0.30 11.56 24.28
N PHE A 80 0.79 10.51 23.61
CA PHE A 80 2.20 10.36 23.28
C PHE A 80 2.74 11.55 22.48
N ILE A 81 2.00 11.98 21.46
CA ILE A 81 2.38 13.13 20.61
C ILE A 81 2.43 14.40 21.47
N ALA A 82 1.44 14.63 22.32
CA ALA A 82 1.39 15.81 23.19
C ALA A 82 2.56 15.85 24.20
N GLU A 83 2.92 14.71 24.77
CA GLU A 83 3.93 14.61 25.83
C GLU A 83 5.38 14.56 25.29
N GLN A 84 5.61 13.84 24.19
CA GLN A 84 6.96 13.39 23.81
C GLN A 84 7.36 13.74 22.37
N ALA A 85 6.40 14.01 21.49
CA ALA A 85 6.67 14.21 20.07
C ALA A 85 5.74 15.25 19.40
N PRO A 86 5.71 16.51 19.86
CA PRO A 86 4.69 17.51 19.46
C PRO A 86 4.74 17.91 17.96
N SER A 87 5.84 17.61 17.27
CA SER A 87 5.97 17.82 15.81
C SER A 87 5.29 16.72 14.98
N LEU A 88 5.00 15.55 15.56
CA LEU A 88 4.33 14.46 14.85
C LEU A 88 2.86 14.74 14.63
N ARG A 89 2.32 14.12 13.59
CA ARG A 89 0.89 14.05 13.32
C ARG A 89 0.49 12.59 13.14
N TYR A 90 -0.74 12.28 13.47
CA TYR A 90 -1.34 10.99 13.14
C TYR A 90 -2.49 11.16 12.16
N THR A 91 -2.81 10.09 11.45
CA THR A 91 -4.02 9.99 10.65
C THR A 91 -4.62 8.60 10.79
N ILE A 92 -5.94 8.54 10.70
CA ILE A 92 -6.66 7.28 10.62
C ILE A 92 -6.72 6.83 9.16
N VAL A 93 -6.52 5.54 8.90
CA VAL A 93 -6.68 4.94 7.57
C VAL A 93 -7.66 3.79 7.60
N ASN A 94 -8.33 3.57 6.48
CA ASN A 94 -9.21 2.42 6.32
C ASN A 94 -8.37 1.13 6.32
N GLU A 95 -8.74 0.13 7.14
CA GLU A 95 -8.09 -1.19 7.19
C GLU A 95 -8.76 -2.26 6.32
N ALA A 96 -9.88 -1.95 5.66
CA ALA A 96 -10.63 -2.89 4.86
C ALA A 96 -9.72 -3.61 3.85
N GLY A 97 -9.79 -4.94 3.85
CA GLY A 97 -8.95 -5.79 2.99
C GLY A 97 -7.48 -5.91 3.40
N ALA A 98 -7.00 -5.26 4.47
CA ALA A 98 -5.61 -5.40 4.92
C ALA A 98 -5.31 -6.84 5.39
N SER A 99 -6.26 -7.46 6.09
CA SER A 99 -6.18 -8.88 6.46
C SER A 99 -6.15 -9.80 5.23
N VAL A 100 -7.02 -9.52 4.24
CA VAL A 100 -7.06 -10.26 2.97
C VAL A 100 -5.75 -10.15 2.20
N TYR A 101 -5.16 -8.95 2.10
CA TYR A 101 -3.82 -8.78 1.52
C TYR A 101 -2.78 -9.57 2.31
N SER A 102 -2.72 -9.40 3.63
CA SER A 102 -1.65 -9.99 4.46
C SER A 102 -1.56 -11.51 4.36
N ALA A 103 -2.73 -12.18 4.24
CA ALA A 103 -2.86 -13.62 4.08
C ALA A 103 -2.81 -14.10 2.62
N SER A 104 -2.65 -13.19 1.65
CA SER A 104 -2.63 -13.53 0.22
C SER A 104 -1.32 -14.19 -0.20
N GLU A 105 -1.39 -14.94 -1.30
CA GLU A 105 -0.20 -15.46 -1.98
C GLU A 105 0.72 -14.32 -2.45
N LEU A 106 0.14 -13.22 -2.95
CA LEU A 106 0.89 -12.03 -3.37
C LEU A 106 1.74 -11.47 -2.22
N ALA A 107 1.16 -11.23 -1.04
CA ALA A 107 1.92 -10.73 0.09
C ALA A 107 2.98 -11.72 0.59
N SER A 108 2.72 -13.02 0.44
CA SER A 108 3.69 -14.07 0.76
C SER A 108 4.85 -14.10 -0.23
N GLN A 109 4.62 -13.77 -1.50
CA GLN A 109 5.67 -13.62 -2.51
C GLN A 109 6.47 -12.32 -2.31
N GLU A 110 5.79 -11.21 -1.96
CA GLU A 110 6.45 -9.92 -1.72
C GLU A 110 7.29 -9.95 -0.42
N TYR A 111 6.83 -10.66 0.62
CA TYR A 111 7.44 -10.68 1.96
C TYR A 111 7.45 -12.08 2.59
N PRO A 112 8.20 -13.05 2.03
CA PRO A 112 8.16 -14.45 2.47
C PRO A 112 8.54 -14.63 3.94
N ASP A 113 9.49 -13.85 4.42
CA ASP A 113 10.04 -13.99 5.78
C ASP A 113 9.26 -13.21 6.86
N LEU A 114 8.23 -12.44 6.47
CA LEU A 114 7.43 -11.65 7.41
C LEU A 114 6.18 -12.39 7.86
N ASP A 115 5.86 -12.28 9.15
CA ASP A 115 4.59 -12.75 9.69
C ASP A 115 3.39 -12.01 9.07
N VAL A 116 2.25 -12.70 9.00
CA VAL A 116 1.00 -12.18 8.44
C VAL A 116 0.60 -10.85 9.09
N THR A 117 0.80 -10.70 10.40
CA THR A 117 0.36 -9.50 11.12
C THR A 117 1.23 -8.27 10.81
N VAL A 118 2.53 -8.49 10.54
CA VAL A 118 3.45 -7.42 10.11
C VAL A 118 3.08 -6.94 8.72
N ARG A 119 2.75 -7.86 7.80
CA ARG A 119 2.28 -7.51 6.44
C ARG A 119 1.00 -6.67 6.49
N GLY A 120 0.09 -6.98 7.41
CA GLY A 120 -1.11 -6.19 7.66
C GLY A 120 -0.80 -4.74 8.05
N ALA A 121 0.04 -4.55 9.06
CA ALA A 121 0.46 -3.21 9.52
C ALA A 121 1.21 -2.43 8.42
N MET A 122 2.06 -3.10 7.64
CA MET A 122 2.74 -2.48 6.49
C MET A 122 1.74 -1.95 5.46
N SER A 123 0.69 -2.72 5.15
CA SER A 123 -0.34 -2.29 4.19
C SER A 123 -1.01 -0.99 4.63
N LEU A 124 -1.27 -0.81 5.93
CA LEU A 124 -1.88 0.42 6.44
C LEU A 124 -1.01 1.66 6.19
N GLY A 125 0.29 1.60 6.47
CA GLY A 125 1.16 2.75 6.23
C GLY A 125 1.39 3.04 4.75
N ARG A 126 1.43 2.00 3.91
CA ARG A 126 1.52 2.19 2.45
C ARG A 126 0.28 2.82 1.85
N ARG A 127 -0.91 2.57 2.41
CA ARG A 127 -2.14 3.27 2.01
C ARG A 127 -2.04 4.79 2.20
N LEU A 128 -1.29 5.27 3.20
CA LEU A 128 -1.05 6.71 3.35
C LEU A 128 -0.07 7.25 2.28
N GLN A 129 0.97 6.46 1.99
CA GLN A 129 2.01 6.86 1.03
C GLN A 129 1.46 6.92 -0.39
N ASP A 130 0.78 5.86 -0.82
CA ASP A 130 0.09 5.74 -2.11
C ASP A 130 -1.14 4.79 -1.97
N PRO A 131 -2.34 5.34 -1.74
CA PRO A 131 -3.54 4.53 -1.57
C PRO A 131 -3.84 3.67 -2.80
N LEU A 132 -3.62 4.20 -4.01
CA LEU A 132 -3.97 3.50 -5.24
C LEU A 132 -3.04 2.29 -5.44
N ALA A 133 -1.73 2.50 -5.32
CA ALA A 133 -0.75 1.43 -5.52
C ALA A 133 -0.86 0.30 -4.49
N GLU A 134 -1.38 0.58 -3.30
CA GLU A 134 -1.57 -0.41 -2.25
C GLU A 134 -2.93 -1.12 -2.35
N LEU A 135 -4.03 -0.40 -2.61
CA LEU A 135 -5.38 -0.99 -2.67
C LEU A 135 -5.56 -1.92 -3.89
N VAL A 136 -4.89 -1.67 -5.01
CA VAL A 136 -4.93 -2.56 -6.20
C VAL A 136 -4.34 -3.96 -5.95
N LYS A 137 -3.65 -4.17 -4.82
CA LYS A 137 -3.13 -5.49 -4.43
C LYS A 137 -4.18 -6.37 -3.77
N ILE A 138 -5.34 -5.81 -3.44
CA ILE A 138 -6.44 -6.49 -2.78
C ILE A 138 -7.51 -6.81 -3.84
N PRO A 139 -8.11 -8.01 -3.83
CA PRO A 139 -9.28 -8.27 -4.66
C PRO A 139 -10.35 -7.19 -4.43
N PRO A 140 -10.86 -6.51 -5.48
CA PRO A 140 -11.72 -5.34 -5.30
C PRO A 140 -12.94 -5.58 -4.41
N GLN A 141 -13.58 -6.76 -4.54
CA GLN A 141 -14.71 -7.19 -3.71
C GLN A 141 -14.38 -7.43 -2.22
N SER A 142 -13.10 -7.52 -1.88
CA SER A 142 -12.60 -7.66 -0.51
C SER A 142 -12.27 -6.31 0.14
N ILE A 143 -12.27 -5.22 -0.64
CA ILE A 143 -12.25 -3.87 -0.10
C ILE A 143 -13.68 -3.61 0.37
N GLY A 144 -13.94 -3.74 1.67
CA GLY A 144 -15.28 -3.62 2.26
C GLY A 144 -15.99 -2.32 1.88
N VAL A 145 -16.85 -2.38 0.86
CA VAL A 145 -17.56 -1.22 0.27
C VAL A 145 -19.02 -1.13 0.72
N GLY A 146 -19.53 -2.14 1.40
CA GLY A 146 -20.90 -2.14 1.90
C GLY A 146 -21.18 -3.24 2.92
N GLN A 147 -22.17 -3.00 3.78
CA GLN A 147 -22.54 -3.90 4.88
C GLN A 147 -22.98 -5.29 4.41
N TYR A 148 -23.69 -5.36 3.28
CA TYR A 148 -24.27 -6.60 2.73
C TYR A 148 -23.55 -7.09 1.47
N GLN A 149 -22.29 -6.70 1.26
CA GLN A 149 -21.54 -7.05 0.04
C GLN A 149 -21.36 -8.56 -0.16
N HIS A 150 -21.40 -9.33 0.93
CA HIS A 150 -21.28 -10.79 0.91
C HIS A 150 -22.57 -11.49 0.47
N ASP A 151 -23.70 -10.78 0.49
CA ASP A 151 -25.01 -11.29 0.09
C ASP A 151 -25.30 -11.07 -1.41
N LEU A 152 -24.39 -10.38 -2.11
CA LEU A 152 -24.46 -10.11 -3.55
C LEU A 152 -23.83 -11.24 -4.37
N ASP A 153 -24.15 -11.28 -5.67
CA ASP A 153 -23.42 -12.09 -6.63
C ASP A 153 -21.95 -11.65 -6.69
N GLN A 154 -21.05 -12.55 -6.28
CA GLN A 154 -19.64 -12.23 -6.12
C GLN A 154 -18.91 -12.04 -7.46
N ALA A 155 -19.38 -12.69 -8.53
CA ALA A 155 -18.79 -12.54 -9.86
C ALA A 155 -19.14 -11.18 -10.44
N GLU A 156 -20.41 -10.77 -10.32
CA GLU A 156 -20.87 -9.46 -10.76
C GLU A 156 -20.26 -8.32 -9.93
N LEU A 157 -20.17 -8.48 -8.61
CA LEU A 157 -19.53 -7.51 -7.72
C LEU A 157 -18.05 -7.33 -8.08
N SER A 158 -17.31 -8.42 -8.23
CA SER A 158 -15.89 -8.40 -8.60
C SER A 158 -15.67 -7.71 -9.95
N ARG A 159 -16.48 -8.05 -10.96
CA ARG A 159 -16.41 -7.42 -12.28
C ARG A 159 -16.68 -5.91 -12.20
N THR A 160 -17.73 -5.51 -11.49
CA THR A 160 -18.13 -4.11 -11.38
C THR A 160 -17.08 -3.27 -10.66
N LEU A 161 -16.57 -3.75 -9.53
CA LEU A 161 -15.51 -3.07 -8.80
C LEU A 161 -14.18 -3.08 -9.57
N GLY A 162 -13.90 -4.16 -10.31
CA GLY A 162 -12.77 -4.23 -11.23
C GLY A 162 -12.76 -3.09 -12.24
N HIS A 163 -13.90 -2.79 -12.87
CA HIS A 163 -14.02 -1.66 -13.79
C HIS A 163 -13.76 -0.31 -13.10
N VAL A 164 -14.24 -0.11 -11.87
CA VAL A 164 -13.97 1.11 -11.10
C VAL A 164 -12.46 1.27 -10.84
N VAL A 165 -11.78 0.17 -10.51
CA VAL A 165 -10.32 0.18 -10.32
C VAL A 165 -9.60 0.52 -11.63
N GLU A 166 -9.98 -0.11 -12.75
CA GLU A 166 -9.44 0.21 -14.08
C GLU A 166 -9.64 1.70 -14.42
N ASP A 167 -10.84 2.24 -14.24
CA ASP A 167 -11.15 3.65 -14.53
C ASP A 167 -10.26 4.60 -13.72
N VAL A 168 -10.09 4.34 -12.42
CA VAL A 168 -9.26 5.16 -11.53
C VAL A 168 -7.78 5.07 -11.92
N VAL A 169 -7.27 3.86 -12.17
CA VAL A 169 -5.86 3.63 -12.54
C VAL A 169 -5.52 4.34 -13.86
N ASN A 170 -6.38 4.20 -14.87
CA ASN A 170 -6.15 4.82 -16.18
C ASN A 170 -6.34 6.35 -16.12
N ARG A 171 -7.26 6.85 -15.28
CA ARG A 171 -7.42 8.30 -15.07
C ARG A 171 -6.22 8.96 -14.40
N VAL A 172 -5.60 8.28 -13.42
CA VAL A 172 -4.43 8.81 -12.69
C VAL A 172 -3.14 8.62 -13.52
N GLY A 173 -3.08 7.56 -14.30
CA GLY A 173 -1.89 7.15 -15.04
C GLY A 173 -0.81 6.56 -14.14
N VAL A 174 0.03 5.70 -14.70
CA VAL A 174 0.96 4.85 -13.94
C VAL A 174 2.38 5.10 -14.40
N ASP A 175 3.29 5.39 -13.47
CA ASP A 175 4.72 5.46 -13.80
C ASP A 175 5.28 4.05 -14.01
N VAL A 176 5.68 3.75 -15.25
CA VAL A 176 6.08 2.41 -15.66
C VAL A 176 7.38 1.94 -15.00
N ASN A 177 8.20 2.87 -14.49
CA ASN A 177 9.48 2.55 -13.87
C ASN A 177 9.35 2.22 -12.38
N THR A 178 8.25 2.61 -11.73
CA THR A 178 8.06 2.42 -10.28
C THR A 178 6.85 1.55 -9.95
N ALA A 179 5.87 1.46 -10.83
CA ALA A 179 4.65 0.69 -10.59
C ALA A 179 4.90 -0.80 -10.36
N SER A 180 4.10 -1.41 -9.49
CA SER A 180 4.07 -2.86 -9.30
C SER A 180 3.38 -3.55 -10.47
N ALA A 181 3.60 -4.87 -10.61
CA ALA A 181 2.86 -5.66 -11.58
C ALA A 181 1.34 -5.64 -11.31
N SER A 182 0.92 -5.57 -10.04
CA SER A 182 -0.51 -5.45 -9.68
C SER A 182 -1.12 -4.16 -10.21
N LEU A 183 -0.44 -3.02 -10.05
CA LEU A 183 -0.93 -1.73 -10.57
C LEU A 183 -0.93 -1.70 -12.10
N LEU A 184 0.13 -2.20 -12.73
CA LEU A 184 0.22 -2.31 -14.19
C LEU A 184 -0.87 -3.20 -14.79
N GLY A 185 -1.31 -4.22 -14.06
CA GLY A 185 -2.37 -5.13 -14.50
C GLY A 185 -3.74 -4.48 -14.71
N TYR A 186 -3.96 -3.28 -14.16
CA TYR A 186 -5.19 -2.49 -14.33
C TYR A 186 -5.06 -1.41 -15.43
N VAL A 187 -3.90 -1.29 -16.08
CA VAL A 187 -3.72 -0.36 -17.21
C VAL A 187 -4.39 -0.93 -18.45
N SER A 188 -5.11 -0.08 -19.18
CA SER A 188 -5.83 -0.46 -20.40
C SER A 188 -4.93 -1.19 -21.39
N GLY A 189 -5.35 -2.38 -21.82
CA GLY A 189 -4.59 -3.21 -22.76
C GLY A 189 -3.42 -3.99 -22.14
N ILE A 190 -3.14 -3.85 -20.84
CA ILE A 190 -2.13 -4.63 -20.12
C ILE A 190 -2.81 -5.80 -19.41
N THR A 191 -2.33 -7.01 -19.68
CA THR A 191 -2.77 -8.22 -18.96
C THR A 191 -1.84 -8.52 -17.78
N PRO A 192 -2.23 -9.34 -16.80
CA PRO A 192 -1.35 -9.73 -15.69
C PRO A 192 -0.01 -10.33 -16.15
N SER A 193 0.01 -11.09 -17.24
CA SER A 193 1.26 -11.62 -17.80
C SER A 193 2.14 -10.51 -18.39
N VAL A 194 1.54 -9.54 -19.09
CA VAL A 194 2.29 -8.41 -19.68
C VAL A 194 2.82 -7.49 -18.58
N ALA A 195 2.04 -7.25 -17.52
CA ALA A 195 2.48 -6.48 -16.36
C ALA A 195 3.75 -7.08 -15.72
N LYS A 196 3.80 -8.39 -15.51
CA LYS A 196 5.02 -9.09 -15.05
C LYS A 196 6.18 -8.92 -16.02
N ASN A 197 5.93 -9.04 -17.33
CA ASN A 197 6.96 -8.85 -18.35
C ASN A 197 7.52 -7.41 -18.39
N ILE A 198 6.70 -6.39 -18.12
CA ILE A 198 7.15 -4.99 -18.03
C ILE A 198 8.14 -4.84 -16.87
N VAL A 199 7.80 -5.40 -15.69
CA VAL A 199 8.68 -5.36 -14.51
C VAL A 199 9.99 -6.11 -14.78
N ALA A 200 9.92 -7.33 -15.28
CA ALA A 200 11.11 -8.10 -15.64
C ALA A 200 12.00 -7.37 -16.67
N TYR A 201 11.37 -6.76 -17.69
CA TYR A 201 12.11 -6.00 -18.69
C TYR A 201 12.91 -4.84 -18.08
N ARG A 202 12.33 -4.04 -17.17
CA ARG A 202 13.06 -2.93 -16.54
C ARG A 202 14.11 -3.38 -15.53
N GLU A 203 13.94 -4.56 -14.93
CA GLU A 203 14.95 -5.15 -14.04
C GLU A 203 16.17 -5.64 -14.84
N GLU A 204 15.95 -6.23 -16.01
CA GLU A 204 17.02 -6.73 -16.88
C GLU A 204 17.71 -5.64 -17.71
N ASN A 205 16.95 -4.66 -18.21
CA ASN A 205 17.41 -3.68 -19.20
C ASN A 205 17.59 -2.26 -18.62
N GLY A 206 17.26 -2.07 -17.34
CA GLY A 206 17.18 -0.77 -16.70
C GLY A 206 15.88 -0.01 -16.98
N ALA A 207 15.75 1.17 -16.38
CA ALA A 207 14.54 1.99 -16.49
C ALA A 207 14.21 2.38 -17.94
N PHE A 208 12.91 2.41 -18.26
CA PHE A 208 12.41 2.98 -19.51
C PHE A 208 12.70 4.48 -19.55
N THR A 209 13.20 4.94 -20.70
CA THR A 209 13.52 6.35 -20.97
C THR A 209 12.64 6.95 -22.07
N ASP A 210 11.91 6.12 -22.82
CA ASP A 210 10.99 6.51 -23.90
C ASP A 210 9.89 5.45 -24.05
N ARG A 211 8.63 5.86 -24.24
CA ARG A 211 7.48 4.95 -24.37
C ARG A 211 7.67 3.91 -25.48
N ARG A 212 8.38 4.23 -26.56
CA ARG A 212 8.64 3.30 -27.68
C ARG A 212 9.42 2.07 -27.25
N GLN A 213 10.18 2.14 -26.15
CA GLN A 213 10.89 0.98 -25.60
C GLN A 213 9.91 -0.09 -25.10
N LEU A 214 8.67 0.26 -24.73
CA LEU A 214 7.65 -0.71 -24.32
C LEU A 214 7.33 -1.70 -25.44
N LYS A 215 7.50 -1.33 -26.71
CA LYS A 215 7.34 -2.25 -27.85
C LYS A 215 8.30 -3.44 -27.83
N LYS A 216 9.35 -3.38 -27.01
CA LYS A 216 10.31 -4.47 -26.80
C LYS A 216 9.89 -5.44 -25.69
N VAL A 217 8.85 -5.10 -24.92
CA VAL A 217 8.35 -5.95 -23.83
C VAL A 217 7.70 -7.20 -24.42
N PRO A 218 8.10 -8.41 -23.98
CA PRO A 218 7.49 -9.64 -24.45
C PRO A 218 5.97 -9.66 -24.29
N LYS A 219 5.28 -10.13 -25.33
CA LYS A 219 3.81 -10.27 -25.39
C LYS A 219 3.02 -8.94 -25.34
N LEU A 220 3.67 -7.77 -25.35
CA LEU A 220 2.99 -6.49 -25.57
C LEU A 220 2.82 -6.23 -27.07
N GLY A 221 1.68 -6.66 -27.62
CA GLY A 221 1.38 -6.48 -29.04
C GLY A 221 1.09 -5.02 -29.44
N PRO A 222 1.10 -4.67 -30.74
CA PRO A 222 0.91 -3.29 -31.21
C PRO A 222 -0.40 -2.64 -30.75
N LYS A 223 -1.51 -3.39 -30.73
CA LYS A 223 -2.82 -2.91 -30.25
C LYS A 223 -2.84 -2.67 -28.74
N ALA A 224 -2.25 -3.60 -27.97
CA ALA A 224 -2.11 -3.45 -26.52
C ALA A 224 -1.25 -2.24 -26.17
N TYR A 225 -0.12 -2.04 -26.88
CA TYR A 225 0.71 -0.85 -26.77
C TYR A 225 -0.09 0.43 -27.07
N LEU A 226 -0.87 0.46 -28.15
CA LEU A 226 -1.67 1.63 -28.53
C LEU A 226 -2.67 2.01 -27.42
N ASN A 227 -3.32 1.01 -26.82
CA ASN A 227 -4.27 1.23 -25.73
C ASN A 227 -3.59 1.66 -24.42
N ALA A 228 -2.39 1.13 -24.13
CA ALA A 228 -1.70 1.37 -22.85
C ALA A 228 -0.84 2.63 -22.84
N ALA A 229 -0.25 3.01 -23.98
CA ALA A 229 0.80 4.03 -24.03
C ALA A 229 0.38 5.39 -23.46
N GLY A 230 -0.89 5.77 -23.63
CA GLY A 230 -1.42 7.04 -23.09
C GLY A 230 -1.57 7.06 -21.57
N PHE A 231 -1.55 5.90 -20.91
CA PHE A 231 -1.73 5.77 -19.46
C PHE A 231 -0.43 5.44 -18.72
N LEU A 232 0.62 5.05 -19.45
CA LEU A 232 1.94 4.75 -18.91
C LEU A 232 2.84 5.99 -18.98
N ARG A 233 3.31 6.47 -17.84
CA ARG A 233 4.18 7.64 -17.71
C ARG A 233 5.63 7.22 -17.47
N ILE A 234 6.57 8.07 -17.90
CA ILE A 234 8.00 7.93 -17.65
C ILE A 234 8.50 9.23 -17.02
N SER A 235 8.61 9.24 -15.69
CA SER A 235 9.18 10.40 -14.98
C SER A 235 10.66 10.56 -15.31
N GLY A 236 11.08 11.76 -15.73
CA GLY A 236 12.49 12.03 -16.08
C GLY A 236 12.98 11.35 -17.36
N GLY A 237 12.05 10.94 -18.24
CA GLY A 237 12.39 10.35 -19.55
C GLY A 237 13.02 11.35 -20.52
N LYS A 238 13.51 10.83 -21.66
CA LYS A 238 14.11 11.64 -22.74
C LYS A 238 13.08 12.52 -23.45
N ASN A 239 11.84 12.04 -23.55
CA ASN A 239 10.73 12.76 -24.16
C ASN A 239 9.85 13.38 -23.06
N PRO A 240 9.77 14.72 -22.94
CA PRO A 240 8.94 15.37 -21.94
C PRO A 240 7.44 15.02 -22.04
N LEU A 241 6.96 14.66 -23.24
CA LEU A 241 5.56 14.25 -23.46
C LEU A 241 5.24 12.88 -22.85
N ASP A 242 6.25 12.11 -22.44
CA ASP A 242 6.06 10.81 -21.80
C ASP A 242 5.83 10.93 -20.29
N ALA A 243 6.01 12.10 -19.69
CA ALA A 243 5.83 12.33 -18.26
C ALA A 243 4.36 12.62 -17.85
N HIS A 244 3.49 12.85 -18.83
CA HIS A 244 2.08 13.18 -18.66
C HIS A 244 1.19 12.01 -19.06
#